data_AF-A0A100JXQ4-F1
#
_entry.id   AF-A0A100JXQ4-F1
#
_cell.length_a   1.000
_cell.length_b   1.000
_cell.length_c   1.000
_cell.angle_alpha   90.00
_cell.angle_beta   90.00
_cell.angle_gamma   90.00
#
_symmetry.space_group_name_H-M   'P 1'
#
loop_
_entity.id
_entity.type
_entity.pdbx_description
1 polymer ?
#
loop_
_entity_poly.entity_id
_entity_poly.type
_entity_poly.pdbx_seq_one_letter_code
_entity_poly.pdbx_strand_id
1 'polypeptide(L)'
;MWRSFVPLTGTLPGERHCGLFGNSGENSATPCADNLLVSHHAPLHQQDGVEGGCGHRRQSLCRTVADPCYPATRKTLSNTVIPSRSPILAPLTALTAGAVLGVLGPLLESAGSPMGHVAHLVLSAGWTWAALAFCVGLTGRSRTGSAVLAPACLSVGVITYYAAKLQRGEFREFVALDDPSQGTHIYWAGFASKIIFWCLAAVALGAPLGLAGSAARESEYRSLVFRILIPLVAVVEMVMRLRTEAPLQGRVAYATWSVTLLAAVSVIAALVVRAIITNGVRGRKQRAAGTPGR
;
A
#
# COMPACT_ATOMS: atom_id res chain seq x y z
N MET A 1 -14.74 -3.09 5.35
CA MET A 1 -13.35 -2.77 4.98
C MET A 1 -13.04 -3.09 3.52
N TRP A 2 -13.38 -4.28 3.01
CA TRP A 2 -13.49 -4.59 1.57
C TRP A 2 -14.80 -5.33 1.27
N ARG A 3 -15.90 -4.93 1.94
CA ARG A 3 -17.22 -5.52 1.63
C ARG A 3 -17.66 -5.17 0.19
N SER A 4 -17.06 -4.12 -0.39
CA SER A 4 -17.39 -3.58 -1.71
C SER A 4 -16.51 -4.14 -2.85
N PHE A 5 -15.54 -5.00 -2.56
CA PHE A 5 -14.71 -5.70 -3.56
C PHE A 5 -14.98 -7.21 -3.49
N VAL A 6 -16.24 -7.58 -3.28
CA VAL A 6 -16.72 -8.85 -3.80
C VAL A 6 -16.71 -8.68 -5.32
N PRO A 7 -15.95 -9.47 -6.10
CA PRO A 7 -16.16 -9.48 -7.54
C PRO A 7 -17.64 -9.83 -7.74
N LEU A 8 -18.33 -9.03 -8.55
CA LEU A 8 -19.62 -9.41 -9.12
C LEU A 8 -19.40 -10.66 -10.01
N THR A 9 -19.12 -11.82 -9.40
CA THR A 9 -19.41 -13.10 -10.02
C THR A 9 -20.92 -13.21 -9.95
N GLY A 10 -21.58 -12.70 -10.97
CA GLY A 10 -23.00 -12.90 -11.19
C GLY A 10 -23.28 -14.39 -11.25
N THR A 11 -23.71 -14.96 -10.14
CA THR A 11 -24.57 -16.15 -10.17
C THR A 11 -25.92 -15.68 -10.71
N LEU A 12 -26.15 -16.00 -11.98
CA LEU A 12 -27.46 -15.95 -12.61
C LEU A 12 -28.49 -16.67 -11.71
N PRO A 13 -29.67 -16.08 -11.45
CA PRO A 13 -30.76 -16.82 -10.83
C PRO A 13 -31.22 -17.88 -11.84
N GLY A 14 -31.02 -19.15 -11.49
CA GLY A 14 -31.63 -20.26 -12.20
C GLY A 14 -33.13 -20.27 -11.92
N GLU A 15 -33.89 -19.52 -12.72
CA GLU A 15 -35.30 -19.77 -12.94
C GLU A 15 -35.49 -21.19 -13.50
N ARG A 16 -36.21 -22.03 -12.77
CA ARG A 16 -36.94 -23.15 -13.35
C ARG A 16 -38.41 -23.01 -12.98
N HIS A 17 -39.15 -22.31 -13.82
CA HIS A 17 -40.56 -22.60 -14.01
C HIS A 17 -40.81 -22.82 -15.51
N CYS A 18 -41.00 -24.08 -15.87
CA CYS A 18 -41.52 -24.49 -17.17
C CYS A 18 -43.04 -24.72 -17.06
N GLY A 19 -43.76 -24.14 -18.02
CA GLY A 19 -45.09 -24.56 -18.49
C GLY A 19 -46.22 -23.63 -18.03
N LEU A 20 -47.16 -23.18 -18.87
CA LEU A 20 -47.51 -23.52 -20.27
C LEU A 20 -48.65 -22.57 -20.72
N PHE A 21 -48.66 -22.19 -22.02
CA PHE A 21 -49.73 -21.53 -22.81
C PHE A 21 -50.15 -20.08 -22.46
N GLY A 22 -50.37 -19.12 -23.38
CA GLY A 22 -50.34 -19.03 -24.85
C GLY A 22 -50.62 -17.55 -25.23
N ASN A 23 -49.79 -16.93 -26.08
CA ASN A 23 -50.03 -16.57 -27.50
C ASN A 23 -50.88 -15.29 -27.77
N SER A 24 -50.25 -14.19 -28.21
CA SER A 24 -50.52 -13.49 -29.50
C SER A 24 -49.95 -12.07 -29.61
N GLY A 25 -49.27 -11.82 -30.73
CA GLY A 25 -49.07 -10.51 -31.39
C GLY A 25 -47.86 -9.69 -30.91
N GLU A 26 -47.07 -9.01 -31.73
CA GLU A 26 -46.96 -8.85 -33.19
C GLU A 26 -45.64 -8.10 -33.45
N ASN A 27 -44.95 -8.44 -34.55
CA ASN A 27 -44.11 -7.59 -35.41
C ASN A 27 -42.97 -6.75 -34.80
N SER A 28 -41.72 -7.04 -35.22
CA SER A 28 -40.95 -6.16 -36.13
C SER A 28 -39.49 -6.65 -36.33
N ALA A 29 -39.25 -7.07 -37.57
CA ALA A 29 -38.02 -7.05 -38.40
C ALA A 29 -36.60 -6.90 -37.80
N THR A 30 -35.76 -7.86 -38.19
CA THR A 30 -34.29 -7.83 -38.30
C THR A 30 -33.82 -6.94 -39.49
N PRO A 31 -32.52 -6.65 -39.65
CA PRO A 31 -31.67 -7.56 -40.43
C PRO A 31 -30.25 -7.77 -39.89
N CYS A 32 -29.68 -8.85 -40.41
CA CYS A 32 -28.37 -9.44 -40.19
C CYS A 32 -27.18 -8.53 -40.56
N ALA A 33 -26.05 -8.77 -39.91
CA ALA A 33 -24.73 -8.65 -40.53
C ALA A 33 -23.86 -9.82 -40.05
N ASP A 34 -23.67 -10.76 -40.97
CA ASP A 34 -22.75 -11.87 -40.89
C ASP A 34 -21.29 -11.44 -41.20
N ASN A 35 -20.38 -12.27 -40.69
CA ASN A 35 -19.20 -12.80 -41.39
C ASN A 35 -17.81 -12.11 -41.35
N LEU A 36 -16.83 -13.02 -41.23
CA LEU A 36 -15.39 -13.02 -41.60
C LEU A 36 -14.40 -12.72 -40.45
N LEU A 37 -13.69 -13.68 -39.82
CA LEU A 37 -12.89 -14.86 -40.25
C LEU A 37 -11.52 -14.46 -40.86
N VAL A 38 -10.46 -15.19 -40.46
CA VAL A 38 -9.08 -15.28 -41.03
C VAL A 38 -8.10 -14.19 -40.56
N SER A 39 -6.78 -14.37 -40.35
CA SER A 39 -5.84 -15.45 -39.98
C SER A 39 -4.42 -14.81 -39.94
N HIS A 40 -3.45 -15.56 -39.39
CA HIS A 40 -2.03 -15.66 -39.79
C HIS A 40 -0.91 -14.74 -39.22
N HIS A 41 0.06 -15.46 -38.64
CA HIS A 41 1.53 -15.36 -38.73
C HIS A 41 2.31 -14.14 -38.19
N ALA A 42 3.07 -14.40 -37.11
CA ALA A 42 4.55 -14.37 -36.96
C ALA A 42 5.39 -13.44 -37.88
N PRO A 43 6.52 -12.85 -37.40
CA PRO A 43 7.73 -13.66 -37.20
C PRO A 43 8.68 -13.26 -36.04
N LEU A 44 9.55 -14.24 -35.77
CA LEU A 44 10.82 -14.19 -35.07
C LEU A 44 11.70 -13.00 -35.52
N HIS A 45 12.39 -12.37 -34.56
CA HIS A 45 13.64 -11.68 -34.85
C HIS A 45 14.74 -12.22 -33.93
N GLN A 46 15.58 -13.02 -34.56
CA GLN A 46 16.89 -13.44 -34.11
C GLN A 46 17.89 -12.33 -34.47
N GLN A 47 18.77 -11.97 -33.53
CA GLN A 47 20.03 -11.32 -33.86
C GLN A 47 21.13 -11.85 -32.96
N ASP A 48 21.95 -12.67 -33.59
CA ASP A 48 23.25 -13.13 -33.15
C ASP A 48 24.29 -11.99 -33.20
N GLY A 49 25.28 -12.10 -32.31
CA GLY A 49 26.68 -11.89 -32.68
C GLY A 49 27.30 -10.52 -32.40
N VAL A 50 28.48 -10.59 -31.76
CA VAL A 50 29.72 -9.78 -31.89
C VAL A 50 30.34 -9.70 -30.49
N GLU A 51 31.20 -10.65 -30.10
CA GLU A 51 32.65 -10.72 -30.37
C GLU A 51 33.46 -9.48 -29.98
N GLY A 52 34.47 -9.70 -29.14
CA GLY A 52 35.78 -9.06 -29.26
C GLY A 52 36.03 -7.82 -28.39
N GLY A 53 36.93 -7.95 -27.42
CA GLY A 53 37.44 -6.77 -26.71
C GLY A 53 38.36 -7.02 -25.52
N CYS A 54 39.39 -7.86 -25.69
CA CYS A 54 40.49 -7.96 -24.72
C CYS A 54 41.34 -6.67 -24.80
N GLY A 55 41.21 -5.79 -23.80
CA GLY A 55 41.84 -4.47 -23.75
C GLY A 55 42.75 -4.29 -22.54
N HIS A 56 44.03 -4.53 -22.76
CA HIS A 56 45.16 -4.31 -21.87
C HIS A 56 45.18 -2.96 -21.12
N ARG A 57 45.54 -3.04 -19.84
CA ARG A 57 46.67 -2.33 -19.20
C ARG A 57 46.78 -0.81 -19.47
N ARG A 58 46.46 0.01 -18.47
CA ARG A 58 47.30 1.15 -18.04
C ARG A 58 47.25 1.35 -16.53
N GLN A 59 48.23 0.76 -15.86
CA GLN A 59 48.76 1.28 -14.61
C GLN A 59 49.42 2.62 -14.93
N SER A 60 48.87 3.73 -14.44
CA SER A 60 49.56 5.01 -14.38
C SER A 60 49.92 5.30 -12.92
N LEU A 61 51.13 4.85 -12.58
CA LEU A 61 51.98 5.45 -11.54
C LEU A 61 52.20 6.95 -11.79
N CYS A 62 52.64 7.65 -10.74
CA CYS A 62 53.02 9.06 -10.63
C CYS A 62 51.82 9.98 -10.36
N ARG A 63 51.73 10.67 -9.20
CA ARG A 63 52.77 11.52 -8.63
C ARG A 63 52.51 11.73 -7.14
N THR A 64 53.46 11.29 -6.33
CA THR A 64 53.73 11.79 -4.98
C THR A 64 54.09 13.27 -5.12
N VAL A 65 53.21 14.17 -4.71
CA VAL A 65 53.56 15.56 -4.43
C VAL A 65 53.37 15.73 -2.93
N ALA A 66 54.51 15.93 -2.28
CA ALA A 66 54.62 16.31 -0.88
C ALA A 66 54.18 17.76 -0.67
N ASP A 67 53.90 18.06 0.60
CA ASP A 67 53.69 19.36 1.26
C ASP A 67 52.24 19.83 1.50
N PRO A 68 51.95 20.54 2.62
CA PRO A 68 52.71 20.74 3.86
C PRO A 68 51.96 20.29 5.13
N CYS A 69 52.74 20.07 6.19
CA CYS A 69 52.30 19.91 7.58
C CYS A 69 51.22 20.92 8.00
N TYR A 70 49.99 20.43 8.16
CA TYR A 70 49.01 21.08 9.02
C TYR A 70 49.10 20.48 10.43
N PRO A 71 49.27 21.29 11.50
CA PRO A 71 49.09 20.81 12.85
C PRO A 71 47.61 20.50 13.07
N ALA A 72 47.24 19.25 12.84
CA ALA A 72 45.92 18.74 13.16
C ALA A 72 45.79 18.69 14.69
N THR A 73 45.22 19.75 15.28
CA THR A 73 44.59 19.69 16.60
C THR A 73 43.45 18.69 16.54
N ARG A 74 43.78 17.42 16.77
CA ARG A 74 42.85 16.31 16.99
C ARG A 74 42.08 16.60 18.28
N LYS A 75 41.01 17.38 18.17
CA LYS A 75 39.98 17.43 19.21
C LYS A 75 39.41 16.02 19.29
N THR A 76 39.78 15.31 20.35
CA THR A 76 39.10 14.14 20.90
C THR A 76 37.66 14.57 21.22
N LEU A 77 36.84 14.65 20.17
CA LEU A 77 35.39 14.62 20.31
C LEU A 77 35.09 13.22 20.83
N SER A 78 34.78 13.20 22.12
CA SER A 78 34.07 12.16 22.83
C SER A 78 33.12 11.44 21.87
N ASN A 79 33.56 10.25 21.44
CA ASN A 79 32.73 9.28 20.75
C ASN A 79 31.51 9.05 21.63
N THR A 80 30.44 9.78 21.33
CA THR A 80 29.14 9.51 21.88
C THR A 80 28.76 8.17 21.27
N VAL A 81 28.96 7.10 22.03
CA VAL A 81 28.53 5.75 21.68
C VAL A 81 27.02 5.85 21.52
N ILE A 82 26.57 6.07 20.29
CA ILE A 82 25.16 5.93 19.93
C ILE A 82 24.85 4.47 20.25
N PRO A 83 23.91 4.18 21.17
CA PRO A 83 23.63 2.83 21.58
C PRO A 83 23.35 2.00 20.33
N SER A 84 24.11 0.92 20.20
CA SER A 84 23.93 -0.10 19.17
C SER A 84 22.47 -0.54 19.25
N ARG A 85 21.61 0.02 18.38
CA ARG A 85 20.20 -0.38 18.31
C ARG A 85 20.22 -1.85 17.88
N SER A 86 19.92 -2.73 18.82
CA SER A 86 19.88 -4.17 18.60
C SER A 86 19.07 -4.45 17.33
N PRO A 87 19.58 -5.28 16.40
CA PRO A 87 18.92 -5.55 15.12
C PRO A 87 17.52 -6.18 15.29
N ILE A 88 17.19 -6.63 16.50
CA ILE A 88 15.93 -7.28 16.90
C ILE A 88 14.83 -6.26 17.24
N LEU A 89 15.19 -5.06 17.69
CA LEU A 89 14.18 -4.10 18.19
C LEU A 89 13.29 -3.57 17.06
N ALA A 90 13.87 -3.27 15.90
CA ALA A 90 13.13 -2.77 14.75
C ALA A 90 12.05 -3.75 14.25
N PRO A 91 12.34 -5.03 13.96
CA PRO A 91 11.31 -5.97 13.54
C PRO A 91 10.26 -6.19 14.62
N LEU A 92 10.66 -6.28 15.88
CA LEU A 92 9.73 -6.41 16.99
C LEU A 92 8.74 -5.24 17.03
N THR A 93 9.23 -4.00 16.95
CA THR A 93 8.37 -2.81 16.95
C THR A 93 7.44 -2.74 15.74
N ALA A 94 7.87 -3.23 14.58
CA ALA A 94 7.02 -3.28 13.39
C ALA A 94 5.90 -4.31 13.57
N LEU A 95 6.23 -5.52 14.04
CA LEU A 95 5.23 -6.57 14.27
C LEU A 95 4.23 -6.18 15.36
N THR A 96 4.69 -5.57 16.45
CA THR A 96 3.79 -5.07 17.51
C THR A 96 2.91 -3.94 17.01
N ALA A 97 3.42 -3.01 16.20
CA ALA A 97 2.60 -1.97 15.58
C ALA A 97 1.50 -2.56 14.67
N GLY A 98 1.82 -3.58 13.88
CA GLY A 98 0.85 -4.32 13.08
C GLY A 98 -0.22 -4.99 13.94
N ALA A 99 0.19 -5.70 15.00
CA ALA A 99 -0.72 -6.34 15.94
C ALA A 99 -1.66 -5.34 16.64
N VAL A 100 -1.12 -4.24 17.13
CA VAL A 100 -1.89 -3.18 17.78
C VAL A 100 -2.90 -2.58 16.81
N LEU A 101 -2.48 -2.24 15.58
CA LEU A 101 -3.39 -1.72 14.56
C LEU A 101 -4.52 -2.72 14.24
N GLY A 102 -4.19 -4.01 14.13
CA GLY A 102 -5.14 -5.07 13.87
C GLY A 102 -6.21 -5.22 14.95
N VAL A 103 -5.80 -5.21 16.23
CA VAL A 103 -6.72 -5.32 17.37
C VAL A 103 -7.57 -4.05 17.56
N LEU A 104 -6.98 -2.87 17.32
CA LEU A 104 -7.62 -1.59 17.61
C LEU A 104 -8.86 -1.34 16.74
N GLY A 105 -8.86 -1.79 15.49
CA GLY A 105 -10.00 -1.63 14.57
C GLY A 105 -11.31 -2.20 15.14
N PRO A 106 -11.36 -3.50 15.47
CA PRO A 106 -12.50 -4.08 16.16
C PRO A 106 -12.77 -3.39 17.51
N LEU A 107 -11.76 -3.21 18.38
CA LEU A 107 -11.95 -2.59 19.71
C LEU A 107 -12.71 -1.24 19.65
N LEU A 108 -12.39 -0.40 18.67
CA LEU A 108 -13.06 0.89 18.50
C LEU A 108 -14.49 0.78 17.97
N GLU A 109 -14.77 -0.25 17.16
CA GLU A 109 -16.13 -0.53 16.66
C GLU A 109 -17.10 -0.84 17.81
N SER A 110 -16.62 -1.54 18.85
CA SER A 110 -17.46 -1.90 20.01
C SER A 110 -17.62 -0.80 21.05
N ALA A 111 -16.80 0.25 20.99
CA ALA A 111 -16.78 1.27 22.03
C ALA A 111 -18.07 2.11 22.06
N GLY A 112 -18.90 2.07 21.01
CA GLY A 112 -20.18 2.78 20.92
C GLY A 112 -20.08 4.31 20.92
N SER A 113 -18.88 4.88 21.03
CA SER A 113 -18.66 6.31 21.06
C SER A 113 -18.48 6.90 19.64
N PRO A 114 -18.92 8.14 19.39
CA PRO A 114 -18.71 8.79 18.09
C PRO A 114 -17.23 8.86 17.69
N MET A 115 -16.33 9.11 18.65
CA MET A 115 -14.88 9.13 18.40
C MET A 115 -14.35 7.72 18.07
N GLY A 116 -14.85 6.68 18.73
CA GLY A 116 -14.55 5.29 18.41
C GLY A 116 -14.97 4.95 16.98
N HIS A 117 -16.15 5.41 16.56
CA HIS A 117 -16.63 5.22 15.19
C HIS A 117 -15.75 5.91 14.16
N VAL A 118 -15.39 7.18 14.36
CA VAL A 118 -14.47 7.92 13.47
C VAL A 118 -13.11 7.21 13.39
N ALA A 119 -12.54 6.83 14.53
CA ALA A 119 -11.26 6.14 14.58
C ALA A 119 -11.34 4.77 13.90
N HIS A 120 -12.43 4.02 14.10
CA HIS A 120 -12.69 2.78 13.36
C HIS A 120 -12.73 3.05 11.85
N LEU A 121 -13.47 4.05 11.37
CA LEU A 121 -13.55 4.37 9.94
C LEU A 121 -12.18 4.68 9.32
N VAL A 122 -11.33 5.40 10.04
CA VAL A 122 -9.98 5.76 9.60
C VAL A 122 -9.06 4.53 9.60
N LEU A 123 -8.96 3.79 10.71
CA LEU A 123 -8.11 2.60 10.80
C LEU A 123 -8.61 1.46 9.91
N SER A 124 -9.91 1.47 9.59
CA SER A 124 -10.57 0.59 8.63
C SER A 124 -10.42 1.07 7.18
N ALA A 125 -9.61 2.10 6.92
CA ALA A 125 -9.26 2.52 5.57
C ALA A 125 -7.97 1.85 5.08
N GLY A 126 -7.95 1.36 3.84
CA GLY A 126 -6.82 0.65 3.26
C GLY A 126 -5.54 1.49 3.22
N TRP A 127 -5.65 2.80 3.04
CA TRP A 127 -4.51 3.72 3.06
C TRP A 127 -3.76 3.72 4.40
N THR A 128 -4.41 3.43 5.54
CA THR A 128 -3.72 3.37 6.83
C THR A 128 -2.81 2.14 6.93
N TRP A 129 -3.25 1.01 6.38
CA TRP A 129 -2.44 -0.21 6.27
C TRP A 129 -1.30 -0.01 5.28
N ALA A 130 -1.57 0.65 4.15
CA ALA A 130 -0.52 1.01 3.20
C ALA A 130 0.52 1.95 3.83
N ALA A 131 0.07 2.94 4.61
CA ALA A 131 0.92 3.86 5.34
C ALA A 131 1.79 3.13 6.37
N LEU A 132 1.22 2.16 7.10
CA LEU A 132 1.97 1.33 8.03
C LEU A 132 3.10 0.57 7.32
N ALA A 133 2.80 -0.13 6.22
CA ALA A 133 3.81 -0.84 5.44
C ALA A 133 4.92 0.08 4.92
N PHE A 134 4.54 1.27 4.42
CA PHE A 134 5.48 2.28 3.97
C PHE A 134 6.35 2.83 5.10
N CYS A 135 5.78 3.09 6.28
CA CYS A 135 6.50 3.51 7.48
C CYS A 135 7.48 2.44 7.96
N VAL A 136 7.09 1.16 7.95
CA VAL A 136 8.00 0.05 8.23
C VAL A 136 9.20 0.09 7.28
N GLY A 137 8.95 0.27 5.98
CA GLY A 137 10.01 0.44 4.98
C GLY A 137 10.90 1.66 5.20
N LEU A 138 10.32 2.81 5.58
CA LEU A 138 11.06 4.03 5.91
C LEU A 138 12.01 3.85 7.10
N THR A 139 11.68 2.97 8.06
CA THR A 139 12.54 2.70 9.22
C THR A 139 13.62 1.65 8.94
N GLY A 140 13.44 0.82 7.92
CA GLY A 140 14.35 -0.26 7.56
C GLY A 140 15.69 0.25 7.01
N ARG A 141 16.81 -0.35 7.47
CA ARG A 141 18.17 -0.04 6.97
C ARG A 141 18.51 -0.75 5.65
N SER A 142 17.85 -1.87 5.37
CA SER A 142 18.06 -2.66 4.15
C SER A 142 16.78 -2.70 3.31
N ARG A 143 16.93 -2.67 1.99
CA ARG A 143 15.82 -2.84 1.03
C ARG A 143 15.18 -4.23 1.16
N THR A 144 15.99 -5.27 1.28
CA THR A 144 15.49 -6.65 1.47
C THR A 144 14.77 -6.82 2.79
N GLY A 145 15.34 -6.28 3.87
CA GLY A 145 14.70 -6.27 5.19
C GLY A 145 13.35 -5.57 5.17
N SER A 146 13.25 -4.44 4.46
CA SER A 146 11.99 -3.69 4.31
C SER A 146 10.95 -4.46 3.49
N ALA A 147 11.38 -5.12 2.42
CA ALA A 147 10.51 -5.92 1.55
C ALA A 147 9.90 -7.15 2.26
N VAL A 148 10.59 -7.69 3.27
CA VAL A 148 10.11 -8.82 4.07
C VAL A 148 9.36 -8.36 5.32
N LEU A 149 9.83 -7.30 5.99
CA LEU A 149 9.24 -6.86 7.25
C LEU A 149 7.90 -6.17 7.07
N ALA A 150 7.71 -5.40 6.00
CA ALA A 150 6.43 -4.76 5.69
C ALA A 150 5.28 -5.77 5.49
N PRO A 151 5.39 -6.80 4.63
CA PRO A 151 4.34 -7.80 4.51
C PRO A 151 4.18 -8.63 5.77
N ALA A 152 5.24 -8.96 6.51
CA ALA A 152 5.14 -9.66 7.79
C ALA A 152 4.33 -8.85 8.82
N CYS A 153 4.59 -7.54 8.93
CA CYS A 153 3.86 -6.61 9.77
C CYS A 153 2.37 -6.56 9.40
N LEU A 154 2.04 -6.44 8.11
CA LEU A 154 0.66 -6.45 7.64
C LEU A 154 -0.04 -7.77 7.91
N SER A 155 0.61 -8.91 7.65
CA SER A 155 0.05 -10.24 7.92
C SER A 155 -0.27 -10.43 9.40
N VAL A 156 0.63 -10.01 10.31
CA VAL A 156 0.34 -10.03 11.75
C VAL A 156 -0.87 -9.14 12.09
N GLY A 157 -0.97 -7.95 11.49
CA GLY A 157 -2.13 -7.09 11.68
C GLY A 157 -3.43 -7.71 11.15
N VAL A 158 -3.41 -8.38 10.00
CA VAL A 158 -4.56 -9.11 9.45
C VAL A 158 -4.99 -10.25 10.36
N ILE A 159 -4.04 -11.08 10.81
CA ILE A 159 -4.31 -12.20 11.71
C ILE A 159 -4.95 -11.72 13.01
N THR A 160 -4.37 -10.69 13.63
CA THR A 160 -4.88 -10.13 14.89
C THR A 160 -6.22 -9.43 14.72
N TYR A 161 -6.45 -8.73 13.60
CA TYR A 161 -7.75 -8.15 13.25
C TYR A 161 -8.85 -9.21 13.16
N TYR A 162 -8.61 -10.28 12.41
CA TYR A 162 -9.59 -11.34 12.25
C TYR A 162 -9.74 -12.18 13.52
N ALA A 163 -8.68 -12.42 14.28
CA ALA A 163 -8.77 -13.06 15.59
C ALA A 163 -9.65 -12.26 16.56
N ALA A 164 -9.48 -10.93 16.60
CA ALA A 164 -10.34 -10.05 17.39
C ALA A 164 -11.80 -10.10 16.93
N LYS A 165 -12.06 -10.17 15.61
CA LYS A 165 -13.42 -10.37 15.06
C LYS A 165 -14.01 -11.74 15.38
N LEU A 166 -13.20 -12.79 15.36
CA LEU A 166 -13.61 -14.14 15.74
C LEU A 166 -14.05 -14.18 17.21
N GLN A 167 -13.27 -13.59 18.11
CA GLN A 167 -13.61 -13.49 19.53
C GLN A 167 -14.95 -12.76 19.79
N ARG A 168 -15.34 -11.85 18.89
CA ARG A 168 -16.59 -11.09 18.95
C ARG A 168 -17.79 -11.81 18.36
N GLY A 169 -17.58 -12.99 17.78
CA GLY A 169 -18.65 -13.76 17.17
C GLY A 169 -19.10 -13.25 15.80
N GLU A 170 -18.32 -12.42 15.09
CA GLU A 170 -18.63 -12.04 13.70
C GLU A 170 -18.66 -13.22 12.72
N PHE A 171 -18.09 -14.35 13.13
CA PHE A 171 -18.07 -15.60 12.37
C PHE A 171 -18.97 -16.66 13.00
N ARG A 172 -19.95 -16.28 13.83
CA ARG A 172 -20.95 -17.21 14.34
C ARG A 172 -22.10 -17.31 13.35
N GLU A 173 -22.44 -18.54 12.99
CA GLU A 173 -23.61 -18.86 12.19
C GLU A 173 -24.57 -19.73 13.01
N PHE A 174 -25.87 -19.54 12.79
CA PHE A 174 -26.91 -20.37 13.41
C PHE A 174 -26.84 -21.78 12.83
N VAL A 175 -26.94 -22.79 13.69
CA VAL A 175 -26.90 -24.20 13.29
C VAL A 175 -28.12 -24.57 12.44
N ALA A 176 -29.28 -24.01 12.78
CA ALA A 176 -30.50 -24.06 11.99
C ALA A 176 -31.10 -22.65 11.93
N LEU A 177 -31.46 -22.17 10.73
CA LEU A 177 -32.18 -20.89 10.61
C LEU A 177 -33.61 -21.01 11.18
N ASP A 178 -34.15 -22.23 11.15
CA ASP A 178 -35.54 -22.54 11.49
C ASP A 178 -35.73 -22.71 13.01
N ASP A 179 -34.65 -23.02 13.73
CA ASP A 179 -34.64 -23.22 15.17
C ASP A 179 -33.38 -22.59 15.81
N PRO A 180 -33.47 -21.31 16.24
CA PRO A 180 -32.35 -20.61 16.88
C PRO A 180 -31.97 -21.19 18.25
N SER A 181 -32.77 -22.10 18.82
CA SER A 181 -32.44 -22.76 20.10
C SER A 181 -31.32 -23.79 19.98
N GLN A 182 -31.01 -24.25 18.76
CA GLN A 182 -29.92 -25.20 18.50
C GLN A 182 -28.51 -24.59 18.62
N GLY A 183 -28.43 -23.30 18.92
CA GLY A 183 -27.20 -22.60 19.19
C GLY A 183 -26.46 -22.11 17.95
N THR A 184 -25.23 -21.65 18.18
CA THR A 184 -24.38 -21.06 17.14
C THR A 184 -23.06 -21.81 17.05
N HIS A 185 -22.59 -22.04 15.83
CA HIS A 185 -21.26 -22.61 15.58
C HIS A 185 -20.36 -21.57 14.90
N ILE A 186 -19.04 -21.81 14.93
CA ILE A 186 -18.08 -20.94 14.24
C ILE A 186 -17.98 -21.35 12.77
N TYR A 187 -18.23 -20.41 11.86
CA TYR A 187 -18.03 -20.56 10.43
C TYR A 187 -16.54 -20.46 10.07
N TRP A 188 -15.82 -21.56 10.29
CA TRP A 188 -14.38 -21.65 10.07
C TRP A 188 -13.96 -21.42 8.62
N ALA A 189 -14.76 -21.87 7.65
CA ALA A 189 -14.45 -21.71 6.24
C ALA A 189 -14.39 -20.23 5.83
N GLY A 190 -15.38 -19.42 6.24
CA GLY A 190 -15.37 -17.98 5.95
C GLY A 190 -14.28 -17.22 6.69
N PHE A 191 -13.99 -17.62 7.94
CA PHE A 191 -12.87 -17.06 8.71
C PHE A 191 -11.52 -17.33 8.03
N ALA A 192 -11.24 -18.59 7.71
CA ALA A 192 -9.99 -19.00 7.08
C ALA A 192 -9.84 -18.39 5.68
N SER A 193 -10.90 -18.42 4.86
CA SER A 193 -10.90 -17.83 3.52
C SER A 193 -10.53 -16.33 3.55
N LYS A 194 -11.15 -15.55 4.45
CA LYS A 194 -10.83 -14.13 4.60
C LYS A 194 -9.38 -13.92 5.06
N ILE A 195 -8.92 -14.62 6.10
CA ILE A 195 -7.54 -14.49 6.57
C ILE A 195 -6.55 -14.79 5.44
N ILE A 196 -6.72 -15.91 4.74
CA ILE A 196 -5.82 -16.33 3.66
C ILE A 196 -5.80 -15.25 2.55
N PHE A 197 -6.97 -14.82 2.09
CA PHE A 197 -7.07 -13.78 1.06
C PHE A 197 -6.36 -12.48 1.47
N TRP A 198 -6.59 -12.00 2.69
CA TRP A 198 -5.99 -10.76 3.18
C TRP A 198 -4.50 -10.88 3.48
N CYS A 199 -4.03 -12.03 3.92
CA CYS A 199 -2.60 -12.30 4.07
C CYS A 199 -1.90 -12.32 2.70
N LEU A 200 -2.51 -12.91 1.68
CA LEU A 200 -1.97 -12.88 0.31
C LEU A 200 -1.90 -11.43 -0.23
N ALA A 201 -2.97 -10.65 -0.03
CA ALA A 201 -2.98 -9.24 -0.38
C ALA A 201 -1.92 -8.44 0.39
N ALA A 202 -1.74 -8.72 1.69
CA ALA A 202 -0.70 -8.12 2.53
C ALA A 202 0.71 -8.43 2.03
N VAL A 203 0.96 -9.66 1.55
CA VAL A 203 2.24 -10.03 0.93
C VAL A 203 2.43 -9.29 -0.39
N ALA A 204 1.44 -9.33 -1.28
CA ALA A 204 1.51 -8.73 -2.62
C ALA A 204 1.69 -7.21 -2.59
N LEU A 205 0.99 -6.51 -1.68
CA LEU A 205 1.02 -5.06 -1.56
C LEU A 205 2.08 -4.58 -0.56
N GLY A 206 2.35 -5.34 0.51
CA GLY A 206 3.27 -4.95 1.56
C GLY A 206 4.73 -4.88 1.08
N ALA A 207 5.17 -5.83 0.26
CA ALA A 207 6.53 -5.83 -0.29
C ALA A 207 6.86 -4.58 -1.13
N PRO A 208 6.08 -4.21 -2.17
CA PRO A 208 6.35 -3.00 -2.95
C PRO A 208 6.22 -1.72 -2.12
N LEU A 209 5.27 -1.65 -1.17
CA LEU A 209 5.13 -0.49 -0.28
C LEU A 209 6.31 -0.36 0.68
N GLY A 210 6.82 -1.47 1.23
CA GLY A 210 8.02 -1.49 2.06
C GLY A 210 9.26 -1.05 1.28
N LEU A 211 9.40 -1.50 0.03
CA LEU A 211 10.47 -1.06 -0.87
C LEU A 211 10.35 0.44 -1.20
N ALA A 212 9.15 0.92 -1.51
CA ALA A 212 8.88 2.34 -1.76
C ALA A 212 9.23 3.20 -0.54
N GLY A 213 8.89 2.73 0.67
CA GLY A 213 9.28 3.38 1.93
C GLY A 213 10.80 3.45 2.10
N SER A 214 11.51 2.36 1.82
CA SER A 214 12.98 2.35 1.85
C SER A 214 13.57 3.32 0.82
N ALA A 215 13.04 3.38 -0.40
CA ALA A 215 13.50 4.28 -1.46
C ALA A 215 13.20 5.76 -1.16
N ALA A 216 12.12 6.05 -0.44
CA ALA A 216 11.77 7.41 -0.01
C ALA A 216 12.78 8.05 0.96
N ARG A 217 13.73 7.27 1.50
CA ARG A 217 14.83 7.79 2.32
C ARG A 217 15.95 8.44 1.51
N GLU A 218 16.12 8.06 0.25
CA GLU A 218 17.23 8.54 -0.58
C GLU A 218 17.04 10.03 -0.91
N SER A 219 18.11 10.84 -0.89
CA SER A 219 18.00 12.33 -0.86
C SER A 219 17.68 13.00 -2.20
N GLU A 220 17.26 12.20 -3.18
CA GLU A 220 17.05 12.63 -4.56
C GLU A 220 15.59 12.97 -4.85
N TYR A 221 15.35 13.65 -5.96
CA TYR A 221 14.01 14.00 -6.47
C TYR A 221 13.05 12.81 -6.52
N ARG A 222 13.58 11.59 -6.71
CA ARG A 222 12.82 10.33 -6.71
C ARG A 222 12.09 10.08 -5.39
N SER A 223 12.62 10.57 -4.26
CA SER A 223 11.98 10.47 -2.94
C SER A 223 10.64 11.18 -2.87
N LEU A 224 10.45 12.28 -3.63
CA LEU A 224 9.19 13.01 -3.63
C LEU A 224 8.05 12.14 -4.17
N VAL A 225 8.30 11.42 -5.27
CA VAL A 225 7.31 10.54 -5.90
C VAL A 225 6.85 9.47 -4.91
N PHE A 226 7.79 8.82 -4.22
CA PHE A 226 7.47 7.81 -3.22
C PHE A 226 6.75 8.39 -1.99
N ARG A 227 7.06 9.63 -1.58
CA ARG A 227 6.37 10.30 -0.46
C ARG A 227 4.94 10.73 -0.79
N ILE A 228 4.65 11.02 -2.05
CA ILE A 228 3.29 11.36 -2.52
C ILE A 228 2.41 10.10 -2.63
N LEU A 229 3.01 8.90 -2.76
CA LEU A 229 2.28 7.65 -2.95
C LEU A 229 1.18 7.42 -1.90
N ILE A 230 1.50 7.52 -0.61
CA ILE A 230 0.54 7.25 0.47
C ILE A 230 -0.59 8.29 0.51
N PRO A 231 -0.32 9.61 0.51
CA PRO A 231 -1.37 10.62 0.37
C PRO A 231 -2.24 10.42 -0.88
N LEU A 232 -1.65 10.03 -2.01
CA LEU A 232 -2.39 9.79 -3.25
C LEU A 232 -3.34 8.58 -3.12
N VAL A 233 -2.87 7.48 -2.52
CA VAL A 233 -3.73 6.31 -2.20
C VAL A 233 -4.90 6.73 -1.31
N ALA A 234 -4.64 7.57 -0.30
CA ALA A 234 -5.69 8.10 0.57
C ALA A 234 -6.71 8.95 -0.22
N VAL A 235 -6.27 9.83 -1.13
CA VAL A 235 -7.16 10.61 -2.01
C VAL A 235 -8.05 9.70 -2.84
N VAL A 236 -7.47 8.73 -3.54
CA VAL A 236 -8.21 7.81 -4.42
C VAL A 236 -9.23 7.01 -3.62
N GLU A 237 -8.83 6.42 -2.49
CA GLU A 237 -9.72 5.63 -1.65
C GLU A 237 -10.86 6.48 -1.07
N MET A 238 -10.56 7.68 -0.55
CA MET A 238 -11.60 8.54 0.03
C MET A 238 -12.58 9.04 -1.04
N VAL A 239 -12.12 9.35 -2.26
CA VAL A 239 -13.01 9.72 -3.37
C VAL A 239 -13.93 8.56 -3.74
N MET A 240 -13.41 7.33 -3.82
CA MET A 240 -14.23 6.15 -4.08
C MET A 240 -15.28 5.95 -2.98
N ARG A 241 -14.86 5.94 -1.71
CA ARG A 241 -15.79 5.76 -0.58
C ARG A 241 -16.83 6.87 -0.47
N LEU A 242 -16.45 8.13 -0.73
CA LEU A 242 -17.38 9.25 -0.76
C LEU A 242 -18.45 9.09 -1.85
N ARG A 243 -18.12 8.48 -2.98
CA ARG A 243 -19.06 8.22 -4.07
C ARG A 243 -19.97 7.02 -3.81
N THR A 244 -19.43 5.93 -3.27
CA THR A 244 -20.13 4.65 -3.20
C THR A 244 -20.71 4.33 -1.83
N GLU A 245 -20.04 4.73 -0.74
CA GLU A 245 -20.37 4.29 0.61
C GLU A 245 -20.97 5.40 1.48
N ALA A 246 -20.69 6.67 1.17
CA ALA A 246 -21.12 7.78 2.03
C ALA A 246 -22.65 7.94 2.13
N PRO A 247 -23.44 7.70 1.06
CA PRO A 247 -24.90 7.71 1.18
C PRO A 247 -25.44 6.65 2.15
N LEU A 248 -24.70 5.56 2.36
CA LEU A 248 -25.12 4.42 3.17
C LEU A 248 -24.66 4.52 4.63
N GLN A 249 -23.54 5.19 4.90
CA GLN A 249 -22.94 5.27 6.24
C GLN A 249 -23.27 6.57 7.01
N GLY A 250 -24.00 7.50 6.39
CA GLY A 250 -24.50 8.70 7.04
C GLY A 250 -23.46 9.82 7.22
N ARG A 251 -23.86 10.85 7.99
CA ARG A 251 -23.15 12.14 8.05
C ARG A 251 -21.73 12.05 8.66
N VAL A 252 -21.52 11.17 9.64
CA VAL A 252 -20.22 11.03 10.31
C VAL A 252 -19.18 10.45 9.37
N ALA A 253 -19.54 9.42 8.59
CA ALA A 253 -18.65 8.82 7.61
C ALA A 253 -18.30 9.81 6.50
N TYR A 254 -19.30 10.52 5.96
CA TYR A 254 -19.09 11.57 4.97
C TYR A 254 -18.08 12.62 5.48
N ALA A 255 -18.33 13.19 6.66
CA ALA A 255 -17.45 14.21 7.24
C ALA A 255 -16.01 13.67 7.45
N THR A 256 -15.87 12.46 7.99
CA THR A 256 -14.57 11.82 8.25
C THR A 256 -13.76 11.65 6.97
N TRP A 257 -14.38 11.13 5.91
CA TRP A 257 -13.69 10.91 4.64
C TRP A 257 -13.40 12.21 3.90
N SER A 258 -14.29 13.21 3.97
CA SER A 258 -14.03 14.54 3.43
C SER A 258 -12.84 15.21 4.12
N VAL A 259 -12.76 15.16 5.45
CA VAL A 259 -11.62 15.71 6.21
C VAL A 259 -10.33 14.96 5.86
N THR A 260 -10.38 13.64 5.78
CA THR A 260 -9.22 12.81 5.40
C THR A 260 -8.73 13.15 3.99
N LEU A 261 -9.66 13.33 3.05
CA LEU A 261 -9.36 13.75 1.68
C LEU A 261 -8.67 15.12 1.65
N LEU A 262 -9.23 16.12 2.33
CA LEU A 262 -8.65 17.47 2.40
C LEU A 262 -7.26 17.45 3.05
N ALA A 263 -7.08 16.67 4.11
CA ALA A 263 -5.77 16.48 4.76
C ALA A 263 -4.77 15.81 3.82
N ALA A 264 -5.17 14.80 3.05
CA ALA A 264 -4.29 14.16 2.10
C ALA A 264 -3.85 15.12 0.98
N VAL A 265 -4.80 15.90 0.42
CA VAL A 265 -4.50 16.93 -0.59
C VAL A 265 -3.56 18.00 -0.04
N SER A 266 -3.77 18.46 1.20
CA SER A 266 -2.90 19.48 1.82
C SER A 266 -1.49 18.95 2.05
N VAL A 267 -1.32 17.69 2.45
CA VAL A 267 -0.01 17.04 2.57
C VAL A 267 0.70 16.95 1.22
N ILE A 268 -0.01 16.60 0.14
CA ILE A 268 0.56 16.59 -1.22
C ILE A 268 1.06 17.98 -1.60
N ALA A 269 0.22 19.02 -1.43
CA ALA A 269 0.58 20.39 -1.72
C ALA A 269 1.82 20.84 -0.92
N ALA A 270 1.87 20.53 0.38
CA ALA A 270 3.01 20.85 1.24
C ALA A 270 4.31 20.16 0.78
N LEU A 271 4.23 18.88 0.36
CA LEU A 271 5.38 18.15 -0.17
C LEU A 271 5.89 18.77 -1.48
N VAL A 272 5.00 19.16 -2.38
CA VAL A 272 5.35 19.82 -3.65
C VAL A 272 5.99 21.18 -3.41
N VAL A 273 5.39 22.03 -2.57
CA VAL A 273 5.94 23.35 -2.21
C VAL A 273 7.33 23.20 -1.60
N ARG A 274 7.50 22.26 -0.65
CA ARG A 274 8.80 21.97 -0.05
C ARG A 274 9.83 21.58 -1.10
N ALA A 275 9.48 20.72 -2.04
CA ALA A 275 10.38 20.32 -3.12
C ALA A 275 10.82 21.52 -3.96
N ILE A 276 9.89 22.36 -4.41
CA ILE A 276 10.17 23.57 -5.19
C ILE A 276 11.14 24.51 -4.45
N ILE A 277 10.88 24.78 -3.16
CA ILE A 277 11.75 25.65 -2.34
C ILE A 277 13.16 25.06 -2.24
N THR A 278 13.29 23.76 -1.94
CA THR A 278 14.60 23.12 -1.79
C THR A 278 15.41 23.13 -3.09
N ASN A 279 14.75 22.98 -4.24
CA ASN A 279 15.40 23.01 -5.55
C ASN A 279 15.83 24.43 -5.94
N GLY A 280 14.98 25.43 -5.68
CA GLY A 280 15.31 26.83 -5.91
C GLY A 280 16.49 27.33 -5.07
N VAL A 281 16.67 26.82 -3.85
CA VAL A 281 17.85 27.13 -3.02
C VAL A 281 19.12 26.47 -3.57
N ARG A 282 19.05 25.20 -4.00
CA ARG A 282 20.20 24.48 -4.59
C ARG A 282 20.66 25.12 -5.90
N GLY A 283 19.73 25.51 -6.78
CA GLY A 283 20.05 26.18 -8.05
C GLY A 283 20.70 27.55 -7.85
N ARG A 284 20.26 28.32 -6.84
CA ARG A 284 20.88 29.62 -6.51
C ARG A 284 22.32 29.46 -5.99
N LYS A 285 22.60 28.45 -5.16
CA LYS A 285 23.97 28.17 -4.68
C LYS A 285 24.92 27.79 -5.82
N GLN A 286 24.45 27.02 -6.80
CA GLN A 286 25.27 26.64 -7.97
C GLN A 286 25.59 27.85 -8.86
N ARG A 287 24.63 28.76 -9.07
CA ARG A 287 24.87 30.00 -9.83
C ARG A 287 25.84 30.94 -9.12
N ALA A 288 25.74 31.09 -7.80
CA ALA A 288 26.66 31.90 -7.02
C ALA A 288 28.11 31.35 -7.00
N ALA A 289 28.28 30.02 -7.02
CA ALA A 289 29.59 29.38 -7.06
C ALA A 289 30.22 29.34 -8.47
N GLY A 290 29.42 29.52 -9.53
CA GLY A 290 29.86 29.47 -10.92
C GLY A 290 30.31 30.80 -11.53
N THR A 291 30.56 31.83 -10.73
CA THR A 291 31.11 33.12 -11.22
C THR A 291 32.60 33.20 -10.85
N PRO A 292 33.52 32.58 -11.60
CA PRO A 292 34.93 32.87 -11.44
C PRO A 292 35.17 34.31 -11.91
N GLY A 293 35.68 35.14 -11.01
CA GLY A 293 36.11 36.50 -11.31
C GLY A 293 37.05 36.49 -12.52
N ARG A 294 36.70 37.29 -13.52
CA ARG A 294 37.52 37.59 -14.67
C ARG A 294 38.40 38.78 -14.36
#